data_AF-A0A9E5K3I5-F1
#
_entry.id   AF-A0A9E5K3I5-F1
#
_cell.length_a   1.000
_cell.length_b   1.000
_cell.length_c   1.000
_cell.angle_alpha   90.00
_cell.angle_beta   90.00
_cell.angle_gamma   90.00
#
_symmetry.space_group_name_H-M   'P 1'
#
loop_
_entity.id
_entity.type
_entity.pdbx_description
1 polymer ?
#
loop_
_entity_poly.entity_id
_entity_poly.type
_entity_poly.pdbx_seq_one_letter_code
_entity_poly.pdbx_strand_id
1 'polypeptide(L)'
;DDNNAWITERFIKQYTTLHEMGWAHSIETFNDDGVLVGGLYGVRIKRFFAGESMFHLERDASKVALMALVDIMRSAGMTLLDAQWQTPHLESLGGIEIPRADYLARLAVATGSRN
;
A
#
# COMPACT_ATOMS: atom_id res chain seq x y z
N ASP A 1 5.76 -23.44 -14.56
CA ASP A 1 4.58 -23.43 -13.69
C ASP A 1 4.44 -22.10 -12.97
N ASP A 2 3.63 -21.21 -13.54
CA ASP A 2 3.29 -19.84 -13.07
C ASP A 2 2.44 -19.81 -11.77
N ASN A 3 2.55 -20.83 -10.92
CA ASN A 3 1.65 -21.04 -9.78
C ASN A 3 2.22 -20.52 -8.44
N ASN A 4 2.91 -19.38 -8.48
CA ASN A 4 3.43 -18.69 -7.28
C ASN A 4 2.54 -17.52 -6.84
N ALA A 5 1.30 -17.45 -7.32
CA ALA A 5 0.35 -16.41 -6.95
C ALA A 5 -0.18 -16.65 -5.53
N TRP A 6 0.46 -16.04 -4.53
CA TRP A 6 -0.01 -16.02 -3.15
C TRP A 6 -1.40 -15.35 -3.00
N ILE A 7 -1.78 -14.51 -3.98
CA ILE A 7 -3.10 -13.89 -4.10
C ILE A 7 -4.09 -14.92 -4.68
N THR A 8 -4.64 -15.74 -3.78
CA THR A 8 -5.68 -16.74 -4.11
C THR A 8 -7.07 -16.12 -4.23
N GLU A 9 -8.04 -16.82 -4.83
CA GLU A 9 -9.46 -16.38 -4.86
C GLU A 9 -10.02 -16.07 -3.47
N ARG A 10 -9.62 -16.87 -2.46
CA ARG A 10 -10.00 -16.62 -1.06
C ARG A 10 -9.45 -15.29 -0.56
N PHE A 11 -8.19 -14.98 -0.89
CA PHE A 11 -7.55 -13.73 -0.51
C PHE A 11 -8.26 -12.54 -1.16
N ILE A 12 -8.56 -12.64 -2.47
CA ILE A 12 -9.33 -11.61 -3.20
C ILE A 12 -10.66 -11.36 -2.50
N LYS A 13 -11.44 -12.41 -2.22
CA LYS A 13 -12.73 -12.28 -1.53
C LYS A 13 -12.60 -11.56 -0.19
N GLN A 14 -11.59 -11.89 0.61
CA GLN A 14 -11.37 -11.26 1.92
C GLN A 14 -11.05 -9.78 1.79
N TYR A 15 -10.18 -9.40 0.84
CA TYR A 15 -9.83 -8.00 0.59
C TYR A 15 -10.97 -7.20 -0.02
N THR A 16 -11.80 -7.81 -0.88
CA THR A 16 -13.03 -7.18 -1.36
C THR A 16 -13.98 -6.89 -0.20
N THR A 17 -14.19 -7.83 0.73
CA THR A 17 -15.00 -7.58 1.93
C THR A 17 -14.41 -6.47 2.80
N LEU A 18 -13.09 -6.43 3.00
CA LEU A 18 -12.43 -5.33 3.72
C LEU A 18 -12.61 -3.99 3.00
N HIS A 19 -12.63 -3.98 1.67
CA HIS A 19 -12.88 -2.78 0.88
C HIS A 19 -14.33 -2.29 1.05
N GLU A 20 -15.30 -3.19 0.95
CA GLU A 20 -16.72 -2.92 1.19
C GLU A 20 -16.98 -2.38 2.61
N MET A 21 -16.21 -2.86 3.59
CA MET A 21 -16.25 -2.38 4.97
C MET A 21 -15.48 -1.06 5.19
N GLY A 22 -14.81 -0.52 4.17
CA GLY A 22 -14.05 0.74 4.23
C GLY A 22 -12.66 0.66 4.85
N TRP A 23 -12.10 -0.55 5.01
CA TRP A 23 -10.75 -0.78 5.55
C TRP A 23 -9.69 -0.91 4.47
N ALA A 24 -10.00 -1.57 3.36
CA ALA A 24 -9.08 -1.72 2.23
C ALA A 24 -9.33 -0.68 1.15
N HIS A 25 -8.26 -0.17 0.55
CA HIS A 25 -8.31 0.86 -0.47
C HIS A 25 -7.33 0.55 -1.61
N SER A 26 -7.71 0.95 -2.82
CA SER A 26 -6.87 0.93 -4.02
C SER A 26 -6.52 2.35 -4.46
N ILE A 27 -5.37 2.48 -5.12
CA ILE A 27 -5.00 3.63 -5.94
C ILE A 27 -4.69 3.10 -7.34
N GLU A 28 -5.37 3.64 -8.33
CA GLU A 28 -5.36 3.15 -9.70
C GLU A 28 -4.73 4.20 -10.64
N THR A 29 -3.85 3.74 -11.52
CA THR A 29 -3.22 4.57 -12.56
C THR A 29 -3.83 4.20 -13.91
N PHE A 30 -4.43 5.19 -14.57
CA PHE A 30 -4.97 5.06 -15.92
C PHE A 30 -4.11 5.83 -16.91
N ASN A 31 -3.92 5.30 -18.12
CA ASN A 31 -3.28 6.04 -19.20
C ASN A 31 -4.27 7.00 -19.90
N ASP A 32 -3.80 7.74 -20.89
CA ASP A 32 -4.59 8.74 -21.61
C ASP A 32 -5.82 8.16 -22.32
N ASP A 33 -5.78 6.86 -22.67
CA ASP A 33 -6.90 6.13 -23.28
C ASP A 33 -7.90 5.59 -22.24
N GLY A 34 -7.66 5.83 -20.94
CA GLY A 34 -8.51 5.36 -19.85
C GLY A 34 -8.29 3.88 -19.49
N VAL A 35 -7.18 3.27 -19.90
CA VAL A 35 -6.83 1.88 -19.57
C VAL A 35 -6.12 1.82 -18.22
N LEU A 36 -6.50 0.87 -17.37
CA LEU A 36 -5.82 0.59 -16.10
C LEU A 36 -4.43 0.01 -16.37
N VAL A 37 -3.38 0.77 -16.06
CA VAL A 37 -1.98 0.43 -16.38
C VAL A 37 -1.10 0.27 -15.14
N GLY A 38 -1.66 0.44 -13.96
CA GLY A 38 -0.96 0.17 -12.71
C GLY A 38 -1.81 0.51 -11.50
N GLY A 39 -1.29 0.18 -10.33
CA GLY A 39 -1.95 0.51 -9.08
C GLY A 39 -1.35 -0.20 -7.90
N LEU A 40 -1.90 0.10 -6.74
CA LEU A 40 -1.60 -0.56 -5.48
C LEU A 40 -2.86 -0.71 -4.66
N TYR A 41 -2.85 -1.64 -3.71
CA TYR A 41 -3.89 -1.73 -2.70
C TYR A 41 -3.30 -2.01 -1.32
N GLY A 42 -4.08 -1.70 -0.29
CA GLY A 42 -3.66 -1.89 1.09
C GLY A 42 -4.76 -1.61 2.10
N VAL A 43 -4.44 -1.78 3.37
CA VAL A 43 -5.36 -1.56 4.49
C VAL A 43 -5.00 -0.26 5.21
N ARG A 44 -6.00 0.57 5.47
CA ARG A 44 -5.87 1.77 6.28
C ARG A 44 -6.42 1.55 7.68
N ILE A 45 -5.65 1.97 8.69
CA ILE A 45 -6.12 2.09 10.07
C ILE A 45 -5.72 3.46 10.60
N LYS A 46 -6.69 4.38 10.76
CA LYS A 46 -6.45 5.76 11.19
C LYS A 46 -5.35 6.46 10.38
N ARG A 47 -4.16 6.63 10.96
CA ARG A 47 -2.99 7.32 10.38
C ARG A 47 -1.95 6.36 9.80
N PHE A 48 -2.28 5.07 9.75
CA PHE A 48 -1.45 3.98 9.22
C PHE A 48 -2.02 3.43 7.92
N PHE A 49 -1.14 3.09 6.98
CA PHE A 49 -1.47 2.34 5.77
C PHE A 49 -0.47 1.18 5.60
N ALA A 50 -0.98 -0.05 5.50
CA ALA A 50 -0.20 -1.22 5.10
C ALA A 50 -0.40 -1.45 3.60
N GLY A 51 0.64 -1.26 2.80
CA GLY A 51 0.64 -1.61 1.38
C GLY A 51 0.80 -3.12 1.22
N GLU A 52 -0.14 -3.75 0.53
CA GLU A 52 -0.16 -5.22 0.38
C GLU A 52 0.49 -5.66 -0.92
N SER A 53 0.16 -5.01 -2.02
CA SER A 53 0.78 -5.27 -3.31
C SER A 53 0.60 -4.12 -4.27
N MET A 54 1.40 -4.11 -5.33
CA MET A 54 1.34 -3.17 -6.43
C MET A 54 1.64 -3.87 -7.75
N PHE A 55 1.12 -3.30 -8.84
CA PHE A 55 1.38 -3.79 -10.20
C PHE A 55 1.58 -2.61 -11.15
N HIS A 56 2.20 -2.89 -12.28
CA HIS A 56 2.29 -1.99 -13.41
C HIS A 56 2.31 -2.79 -14.72
N LEU A 57 1.67 -2.25 -15.74
CA LEU A 57 1.69 -2.73 -17.12
C LEU A 57 2.43 -1.75 -18.03
N GLU A 58 2.50 -0.47 -17.63
CA GLU A 58 3.32 0.55 -18.26
C GLU A 58 4.42 1.05 -17.32
N ARG A 59 5.48 1.61 -17.91
CA ARG A 59 6.63 2.12 -17.16
C ARG A 59 6.18 3.19 -16.16
N ASP A 60 6.68 3.07 -14.93
CA ASP A 60 6.46 4.01 -13.82
C ASP A 60 5.00 4.13 -13.32
N ALA A 61 4.04 3.36 -13.86
CA ALA A 61 2.63 3.44 -13.45
C ALA A 61 2.39 3.14 -11.96
N SER A 62 3.13 2.18 -11.38
CA SER A 62 3.07 1.89 -9.94
C SER A 62 3.69 3.00 -9.07
N LYS A 63 4.68 3.74 -9.59
CA LYS A 63 5.29 4.88 -8.89
C LYS A 63 4.31 6.05 -8.83
N VAL A 64 3.56 6.29 -9.90
CA VAL A 64 2.49 7.29 -9.92
C VAL A 64 1.45 6.96 -8.85
N ALA A 65 1.01 5.70 -8.76
CA ALA A 65 0.08 5.26 -7.72
C ALA A 65 0.66 5.46 -6.30
N LEU A 66 1.94 5.14 -6.09
CA LEU A 66 2.59 5.35 -4.80
C LEU A 66 2.70 6.83 -4.43
N MET A 67 3.06 7.70 -5.37
CA MET A 67 3.13 9.15 -5.12
C MET A 67 1.74 9.70 -4.77
N ALA A 68 0.71 9.31 -5.51
CA ALA A 68 -0.67 9.69 -5.21
C ALA A 68 -1.10 9.21 -3.81
N LEU A 69 -0.76 7.98 -3.42
CA LEU A 69 -0.99 7.49 -2.06
C LEU A 69 -0.29 8.38 -1.02
N VAL A 70 0.98 8.70 -1.22
CA VAL A 70 1.76 9.52 -0.28
C VAL A 70 1.16 10.92 -0.13
N ASP A 71 0.67 11.53 -1.21
CA ASP A 71 0.04 12.85 -1.15
C ASP A 71 -1.33 12.81 -0.45
N ILE A 72 -2.12 11.76 -0.68
CA ILE A 72 -3.35 11.50 0.09
C ILE A 72 -3.03 11.33 1.58
N MET A 73 -2.01 10.53 1.90
CA MET A 73 -1.58 10.30 3.28
C MET A 73 -1.16 11.60 3.96
N ARG A 74 -0.37 12.45 3.28
CA ARG A 74 0.07 13.75 3.80
C ARG A 74 -1.12 14.68 4.06
N SER A 75 -2.03 14.82 3.09
CA SER A 75 -3.21 15.68 3.24
C SER A 75 -4.19 15.18 4.31
N ALA A 76 -4.26 13.86 4.53
CA ALA A 76 -5.07 13.24 5.58
C ALA A 76 -4.36 13.16 6.96
N GLY A 77 -3.13 13.69 7.09
CA GLY A 77 -2.36 13.67 8.32
C GLY A 77 -1.90 12.27 8.76
N MET A 78 -1.86 11.31 7.84
CA MET A 78 -1.33 9.95 8.05
C MET A 78 0.21 9.99 8.18
N THR A 79 0.78 9.06 8.93
CA THR A 79 2.19 9.15 9.38
C THR A 79 3.01 7.91 9.15
N LEU A 80 2.40 6.77 8.80
CA LEU A 80 3.12 5.52 8.62
C LEU A 80 2.57 4.77 7.42
N LEU A 81 3.42 4.64 6.40
CA LEU A 81 3.24 3.73 5.27
C LEU A 81 4.16 2.53 5.50
N ASP A 82 3.60 1.33 5.56
CA ASP A 82 4.33 0.09 5.69
C ASP A 82 4.32 -0.65 4.35
N ALA A 83 5.51 -0.95 3.85
CA ALA A 83 5.73 -1.67 2.59
C ALA A 83 6.07 -3.16 2.81
N GLN A 84 5.99 -3.66 4.05
CA GLN A 84 6.24 -5.02 4.53
C GLN A 84 7.69 -5.50 4.36
N TRP A 85 8.19 -5.51 3.13
CA TRP A 85 9.53 -5.98 2.77
C TRP A 85 10.25 -4.92 1.96
N GLN A 86 11.46 -4.57 2.38
CA GLN A 86 12.29 -3.67 1.59
C GLN A 86 12.71 -4.37 0.30
N THR A 87 12.63 -3.63 -0.80
CA THR A 87 13.18 -4.04 -2.09
C THR A 87 14.00 -2.89 -2.67
N PRO A 88 14.97 -3.13 -3.56
CA PRO A 88 15.70 -2.06 -4.23
C PRO A 88 14.77 -1.05 -4.93
N HIS A 89 13.62 -1.53 -5.42
CA HIS A 89 12.60 -0.66 -5.99
C HIS A 89 12.00 0.30 -4.95
N LEU A 90 11.59 -0.20 -3.78
CA LEU A 90 11.06 0.62 -2.69
C LEU A 90 12.09 1.58 -2.10
N GLU A 91 13.35 1.14 -1.99
CA GLU A 91 14.44 2.01 -1.55
C GLU A 91 14.63 3.20 -2.50
N SER A 92 14.57 2.97 -3.82
CA SER A 92 14.64 4.04 -4.82
C SER A 92 13.48 5.05 -4.72
N LEU A 93 12.38 4.67 -4.06
CA LEU A 93 11.20 5.50 -3.81
C LEU A 93 11.23 6.16 -2.42
N GLY A 94 12.33 6.01 -1.68
CA GLY A 94 12.52 6.58 -0.34
C GLY A 94 12.06 5.69 0.81
N GLY A 95 11.73 4.41 0.55
CA GLY A 95 11.51 3.42 1.58
C GLY A 95 12.78 3.18 2.41
N ILE A 96 12.64 3.12 3.73
CA ILE A 96 13.76 2.87 4.65
C ILE A 96 13.44 1.67 5.53
N GLU A 97 14.46 0.89 5.86
CA GLU A 97 14.36 -0.07 6.95
C GLU A 97 14.55 0.65 8.29
N ILE A 98 13.74 0.27 9.27
CA ILE A 98 13.85 0.76 10.64
C ILE A 98 13.87 -0.41 11.61
N PRO A 99 14.51 -0.28 12.79
CA PRO A 99 14.43 -1.30 13.83
C PRO A 99 12.98 -1.63 14.19
N ARG A 100 12.71 -2.91 14.45
CA ARG A 100 11.35 -3.38 14.81
C ARG A 100 10.75 -2.61 16.00
N ALA A 101 11.56 -2.27 17.00
CA ALA A 101 11.10 -1.50 18.15
C ALA A 101 10.57 -0.10 17.74
N ASP A 102 11.28 0.57 16.83
CA ASP A 102 10.90 1.88 16.32
C ASP A 102 9.63 1.79 15.45
N TYR A 103 9.52 0.74 14.62
CA TYR A 103 8.30 0.47 13.85
C TYR A 103 7.10 0.29 14.76
N LEU A 104 7.20 -0.56 15.79
CA LEU A 104 6.09 -0.83 16.71
C LEU A 104 5.68 0.43 17.48
N ALA A 105 6.64 1.27 17.89
CA ALA A 105 6.34 2.55 18.52
C ALA A 105 5.59 3.51 17.57
N ARG A 106 6.02 3.62 16.31
CA ARG A 106 5.32 4.42 15.29
C ARG A 106 3.94 3.86 14.96
N LEU A 107 3.81 2.53 14.89
CA LEU A 107 2.56 1.85 14.61
C LEU A 107 1.53 2.10 15.72
N ALA A 108 1.95 2.02 16.99
CA ALA A 108 1.08 2.31 18.13
C ALA A 108 0.53 3.75 18.06
N VAL A 109 1.40 4.72 17.77
CA VAL A 109 0.99 6.13 17.59
C VAL A 109 0.04 6.29 16.40
N ALA A 110 0.37 5.71 15.24
CA ALA A 110 -0.41 5.87 14.02
C ALA A 110 -1.80 5.21 14.10
N THR A 111 -1.90 4.06 14.77
CA THR A 111 -3.16 3.34 15.00
C THR A 111 -3.91 3.82 16.24
N GLY A 112 -3.30 4.70 17.06
CA GLY A 112 -3.84 5.14 18.34
C GLY A 112 -4.06 3.98 19.32
N SER A 113 -3.24 2.94 19.20
CA SER A 113 -3.16 1.86 20.19
C SER A 113 -2.37 2.39 21.38
N ARG A 114 -2.91 2.27 22.59
CA ARG A 114 -2.11 2.58 23.80
C ARG A 114 -0.97 1.58 23.90
N ASN A 115 0.26 2.06 24.12
CA ASN A 115 1.33 1.24 24.65
C ASN A 115 0.96 0.71 26.04
#